data_AF-A0A420U8U7-F1
#
_entry.id   AF-A0A420U8U7-F1
#
_cell.length_a   1.000
_cell.length_b   1.000
_cell.length_c   1.000
_cell.angle_alpha   90.00
_cell.angle_beta   90.00
_cell.angle_gamma   90.00
#
_symmetry.space_group_name_H-M   'P 1'
#
loop_
_entity.id
_entity.type
_entity.pdbx_description
1 polymer ?
#
loop_
_entity_poly.entity_id
_entity_poly.type
_entity_poly.pdbx_seq_one_letter_code
_entity_poly.pdbx_strand_id
1 'polypeptide(L)'
;MYLINASTLQLEDFYSNIPEYAILSHTWGHTSEEVLFQEMLTNSSDVKLKKGYKKIELCAKQAQKDGLGYCWVDTCCIDKSSSAELSEAINSMFSWYRNSAVCYIYLEDVVHEEGVGQVDQSLGEARWFTRGWTLQELLAPRVRQFFDANWTMIGEISKNRYREHLVNGFFRMDTTADEEGDPQELEGMSLASQVAQITGIPRKVLYIGDLGSFSAATRMSWAARRRTTRIEDQAYCLLGIFDVHMPLLYGEGKHAFIRLQEEIIKKQPDHTLFAWRSESTSPAPTFSGLLAPSSWNFDSDHCRGILPKQVDIPYEMTNKGLHLQVRLVEHDPGSDEFYAILDITHQSNPRKDIWYGIKLGRLDSCGQYARINTGEQLVREVETTRTLSIKPTHIYVQHLIRHNSPLYGRNKPSTVVLGCAMESMSLTVLEASGSKSWDSESFTFLPSKDDLFYARLAFQCKPNLKGSSPLTIGWIVRKDDIEGIKSHLAILKEKNDLYRPNTLWENGIRSGMVKIYPQSTYHIRDGEMVAMIALHDQIILKK
;
A
#
# COMPACT_ATOMS: atom_id res chain seq x y z
N MET A 1 -35.44 -2.81 14.41
CA MET A 1 -34.84 -3.77 13.46
C MET A 1 -35.97 -4.53 12.83
N TYR A 2 -36.08 -4.49 11.50
CA TYR A 2 -37.11 -5.25 10.79
C TYR A 2 -36.67 -6.70 10.57
N LEU A 3 -37.58 -7.64 10.79
CA LEU A 3 -37.40 -9.07 10.53
C LEU A 3 -38.56 -9.59 9.68
N ILE A 4 -38.30 -10.63 8.90
CA ILE A 4 -39.31 -11.35 8.13
C ILE A 4 -39.81 -12.51 8.98
N ASN A 5 -41.12 -12.57 9.19
CA ASN A 5 -41.75 -13.74 9.81
C ASN A 5 -41.65 -14.93 8.86
N ALA A 6 -40.99 -16.00 9.29
CA ALA A 6 -40.68 -17.14 8.43
C ALA A 6 -41.94 -17.91 7.97
N SER A 7 -43.07 -17.74 8.65
CA SER A 7 -44.34 -18.40 8.30
C SER A 7 -45.24 -17.58 7.39
N THR A 8 -45.26 -16.26 7.58
CA THR A 8 -46.16 -15.36 6.82
C THR A 8 -45.43 -14.61 5.70
N LEU A 9 -44.11 -14.59 5.71
CA LEU A 9 -43.24 -13.75 4.86
C LEU A 9 -43.53 -12.25 4.96
N GLN A 10 -44.16 -11.82 6.06
CA GLN A 10 -44.42 -10.41 6.34
C GLN A 10 -43.29 -9.79 7.14
N LEU A 11 -43.09 -8.49 6.96
CA LEU A 11 -42.08 -7.72 7.69
C LEU A 11 -42.67 -7.23 9.02
N GLU A 12 -41.93 -7.44 10.12
CA GLU A 12 -42.27 -7.05 11.48
C GLU A 12 -41.14 -6.20 12.08
N ASP A 13 -41.48 -5.17 12.85
CA ASP A 13 -40.50 -4.27 13.48
C ASP A 13 -40.27 -4.61 14.96
N PHE A 14 -39.01 -4.67 15.36
CA PHE A 14 -38.58 -4.91 16.73
C PHE A 14 -37.67 -3.78 17.23
N TYR A 15 -38.17 -2.98 18.18
CA TYR A 15 -37.40 -1.94 18.86
C TYR A 15 -36.54 -2.49 20.01
N SER A 16 -37.01 -3.54 20.69
CA SER A 16 -36.34 -4.21 21.80
C SER A 16 -36.76 -5.69 21.85
N ASN A 17 -36.02 -6.53 22.58
CA ASN A 17 -36.28 -7.97 22.66
C ASN A 17 -36.33 -8.64 21.28
N ILE A 18 -35.30 -8.40 20.48
CA ILE A 18 -35.16 -9.00 19.14
C ILE A 18 -35.19 -10.52 19.32
N PRO A 19 -36.13 -11.24 18.67
CA PRO A 19 -36.22 -12.70 18.77
C PRO A 19 -35.00 -13.38 18.15
N GLU A 20 -34.80 -14.68 18.37
CA GLU A 20 -33.81 -15.41 17.58
C GLU A 20 -34.20 -15.43 16.10
N TYR A 21 -33.24 -15.16 15.22
CA TYR A 21 -33.46 -15.09 13.78
C TYR A 21 -32.31 -15.74 13.00
N ALA A 22 -32.63 -16.24 11.82
CA ALA A 22 -31.65 -16.58 10.79
C ALA A 22 -31.29 -15.33 9.97
N ILE A 23 -30.07 -15.26 9.43
CA ILE A 23 -29.66 -14.17 8.56
C ILE A 23 -29.21 -14.70 7.20
N LEU A 24 -29.65 -14.08 6.11
CA LEU A 24 -29.22 -14.45 4.76
C LEU A 24 -27.98 -13.64 4.36
N SER A 25 -26.98 -14.34 3.87
CA SER A 25 -25.84 -13.79 3.15
C SER A 25 -25.89 -14.27 1.70
N HIS A 26 -25.94 -13.34 0.76
CA HIS A 26 -26.11 -13.67 -0.66
C HIS A 26 -25.51 -12.59 -1.55
N THR A 27 -25.27 -12.91 -2.82
CA THR A 27 -24.96 -11.90 -3.81
C THR A 27 -26.23 -11.32 -4.42
N TRP A 28 -26.27 -10.00 -4.53
CA TRP A 28 -27.36 -9.31 -5.21
C TRP A 28 -27.26 -9.54 -6.72
N GLY A 29 -28.40 -9.81 -7.35
CA GLY A 29 -28.57 -9.77 -8.79
C GLY A 29 -28.77 -8.33 -9.28
N HIS A 30 -29.48 -8.19 -10.40
CA HIS A 30 -29.89 -6.87 -10.88
C HIS A 30 -30.95 -6.27 -9.94
N THR A 31 -30.96 -4.95 -9.72
CA THR A 31 -31.90 -4.32 -8.76
C THR A 31 -33.38 -4.64 -9.04
N SER A 32 -33.74 -4.82 -10.31
CA SER A 32 -35.09 -5.22 -10.74
C SER A 32 -35.48 -6.64 -10.31
N GLU A 33 -34.49 -7.51 -10.05
CA GLU A 33 -34.67 -8.89 -9.62
C GLU A 33 -34.67 -9.03 -8.09
N GLU A 34 -34.23 -8.01 -7.35
CA GLU A 34 -34.21 -8.00 -5.89
C GLU A 34 -35.49 -7.39 -5.31
N VAL A 35 -35.84 -7.81 -4.09
CA VAL A 35 -37.00 -7.29 -3.36
C VAL A 35 -36.53 -6.18 -2.42
N LEU A 36 -37.14 -5.00 -2.53
CA LEU A 36 -36.83 -3.86 -1.69
C LEU A 36 -37.80 -3.76 -0.50
N PHE A 37 -37.40 -3.01 0.52
CA PHE A 37 -38.21 -2.79 1.74
C PHE A 37 -39.65 -2.35 1.44
N GLN A 38 -39.82 -1.33 0.58
CA GLN A 38 -41.14 -0.80 0.20
C GLN A 38 -42.01 -1.83 -0.54
N GLU A 39 -41.39 -2.78 -1.24
CA GLU A 39 -42.09 -3.83 -1.98
C GLU A 39 -42.64 -4.92 -1.04
N MET A 40 -41.94 -5.18 0.07
CA MET A 40 -42.45 -6.06 1.12
C MET A 40 -43.70 -5.49 1.80
N LEU A 41 -43.80 -4.16 1.93
CA LEU A 41 -44.95 -3.50 2.57
C LEU A 41 -46.20 -3.48 1.67
N THR A 42 -46.01 -3.34 0.36
CA THR A 42 -47.12 -3.24 -0.61
C THR A 42 -47.71 -4.59 -0.99
N ASN A 43 -46.96 -5.69 -0.79
CA ASN A 43 -47.37 -7.07 -1.04
C ASN A 43 -47.98 -7.30 -2.44
N SER A 44 -47.41 -6.64 -3.46
CA SER A 44 -47.84 -6.79 -4.86
C SER A 44 -47.54 -8.19 -5.38
N SER A 45 -48.42 -8.73 -6.23
CA SER A 45 -48.24 -10.03 -6.88
C SER A 45 -46.95 -10.13 -7.69
N ASP A 46 -46.52 -9.02 -8.29
CA ASP A 46 -45.35 -8.98 -9.17
C ASP A 46 -44.04 -9.20 -8.40
N VAL A 47 -44.02 -8.87 -7.10
CA VAL A 47 -42.85 -9.08 -6.23
C VAL A 47 -42.52 -10.57 -6.12
N LYS A 48 -43.54 -11.43 -6.14
CA LYS A 48 -43.37 -12.90 -6.04
C LYS A 48 -42.67 -13.51 -7.24
N LEU A 49 -42.66 -12.82 -8.38
CA LEU A 49 -41.99 -13.26 -9.61
C LEU A 49 -40.49 -12.94 -9.60
N LYS A 50 -40.03 -12.10 -8.67
CA LYS A 50 -38.63 -11.71 -8.56
C LYS A 50 -37.76 -12.85 -8.03
N LYS A 51 -36.54 -12.97 -8.57
CA LYS A 51 -35.55 -13.95 -8.09
C LYS A 51 -35.18 -13.72 -6.61
N GLY A 52 -35.08 -12.47 -6.17
CA GLY A 52 -34.84 -12.12 -4.78
C GLY A 52 -35.94 -12.60 -3.83
N TYR A 53 -37.20 -12.64 -4.30
CA TYR A 53 -38.29 -13.20 -3.51
C TYR A 53 -38.09 -14.70 -3.28
N LYS A 54 -37.61 -15.42 -4.29
CA LYS A 54 -37.27 -16.84 -4.16
C LYS A 54 -36.18 -17.07 -3.10
N LYS A 55 -35.16 -16.21 -3.04
CA LYS A 55 -34.11 -16.26 -2.00
C LYS A 55 -34.72 -16.09 -0.60
N ILE A 56 -35.65 -15.15 -0.43
CA ILE A 56 -36.37 -14.91 0.83
C ILE A 56 -37.21 -16.14 1.22
N GLU A 57 -37.98 -16.71 0.29
CA GLU A 57 -38.79 -17.91 0.55
C GLU A 57 -37.93 -19.10 1.00
N LEU A 58 -36.79 -19.33 0.34
CA LEU A 58 -35.89 -20.41 0.67
C LEU A 58 -35.23 -20.19 2.05
N CYS A 59 -34.81 -18.96 2.33
CA CYS A 59 -34.30 -18.55 3.64
C CYS A 59 -35.33 -18.79 4.76
N ALA A 60 -36.58 -18.36 4.56
CA ALA A 60 -37.65 -18.56 5.52
C ALA A 60 -37.98 -20.05 5.74
N LYS A 61 -38.04 -20.85 4.67
CA LYS A 61 -38.25 -22.31 4.77
C LYS A 61 -37.12 -23.00 5.52
N GLN A 62 -35.87 -22.60 5.28
CA GLN A 62 -34.72 -23.13 6.02
C GLN A 62 -34.74 -22.69 7.49
N ALA A 63 -35.10 -21.44 7.78
CA ALA A 63 -35.29 -20.95 9.14
C ALA A 63 -36.35 -21.77 9.91
N GLN A 64 -37.49 -22.04 9.29
CA GLN A 64 -38.53 -22.89 9.88
C GLN A 64 -38.03 -24.31 10.16
N LYS A 65 -37.26 -24.90 9.23
CA LYS A 65 -36.66 -26.23 9.39
C LYS A 65 -35.69 -26.26 10.58
N ASP A 66 -34.98 -25.17 10.82
CA ASP A 66 -34.05 -25.03 11.95
C ASP A 66 -34.73 -24.52 13.24
N GLY A 67 -36.06 -24.41 13.25
CA GLY A 67 -36.86 -24.02 14.42
C GLY A 67 -36.89 -22.51 14.71
N LEU A 68 -36.48 -21.67 13.75
CA LEU A 68 -36.46 -20.22 13.87
C LEU A 68 -37.71 -19.59 13.27
N GLY A 69 -38.36 -18.71 14.03
CA GLY A 69 -39.58 -18.01 13.60
C GLY A 69 -39.34 -16.82 12.68
N TYR A 70 -38.10 -16.34 12.59
CA TYR A 70 -37.75 -15.10 11.91
C TYR A 70 -36.48 -15.24 11.07
N CYS A 71 -36.42 -14.50 9.96
CA CYS A 71 -35.20 -14.32 9.18
C CYS A 71 -34.96 -12.86 8.83
N TRP A 72 -33.72 -12.53 8.47
CA TRP A 72 -33.31 -11.19 8.05
C TRP A 72 -32.60 -11.24 6.70
N VAL A 73 -32.94 -10.30 5.83
CA VAL A 73 -32.35 -10.13 4.49
C VAL A 73 -32.10 -8.64 4.24
N ASP A 74 -30.86 -8.26 3.95
CA ASP A 74 -30.41 -6.88 3.83
C ASP A 74 -31.15 -6.06 2.75
N THR A 75 -31.55 -6.71 1.65
CA THR A 75 -32.26 -6.06 0.53
C THR A 75 -33.62 -5.49 0.95
N CYS A 76 -34.35 -6.17 1.83
CA CYS A 76 -35.73 -5.83 2.19
C CYS A 76 -36.00 -5.60 3.68
N CYS A 77 -35.03 -5.84 4.58
CA CYS A 77 -35.16 -5.56 6.02
C CYS A 77 -34.52 -4.22 6.44
N ILE A 78 -34.03 -3.43 5.48
CA ILE A 78 -33.46 -2.10 5.71
C ILE A 78 -34.19 -1.12 4.79
N ASP A 79 -34.80 -0.07 5.35
CA ASP A 79 -35.33 1.03 4.57
C ASP A 79 -34.18 1.92 4.06
N LYS A 80 -33.76 1.66 2.81
CA LYS A 80 -32.70 2.41 2.14
C LYS A 80 -33.16 3.80 1.70
N SER A 81 -34.45 4.13 1.80
CA SER A 81 -34.97 5.47 1.51
C SER A 81 -34.74 6.45 2.66
N SER A 82 -34.59 5.94 3.88
CA SER A 82 -34.24 6.70 5.08
C SER A 82 -32.72 6.70 5.27
N SER A 83 -32.08 7.87 5.10
CA SER A 83 -30.63 7.99 5.30
C SER A 83 -30.19 7.72 6.74
N ALA A 84 -31.04 8.07 7.72
CA ALA A 84 -30.81 7.79 9.12
C ALA A 84 -30.83 6.28 9.40
N GLU A 85 -31.85 5.58 8.91
CA GLU A 85 -31.96 4.12 9.08
C GLU A 85 -30.84 3.39 8.35
N LEU A 86 -30.51 3.78 7.12
CA LEU A 86 -29.40 3.21 6.38
C LEU A 86 -28.07 3.37 7.14
N SER A 87 -27.83 4.54 7.75
CA SER A 87 -26.63 4.80 8.54
C SER A 87 -26.58 3.94 9.80
N GLU A 88 -27.69 3.82 10.52
CA GLU A 88 -27.80 2.96 11.69
C GLU A 88 -27.58 1.49 11.33
N ALA A 89 -28.20 1.04 10.22
CA ALA A 89 -28.11 -0.33 9.74
C ALA A 89 -26.68 -0.72 9.38
N ILE A 90 -25.99 0.10 8.59
CA ILE A 90 -24.59 -0.19 8.20
C ILE A 90 -23.65 -0.21 9.41
N ASN A 91 -23.82 0.71 10.36
CA ASN A 91 -23.02 0.71 11.60
C ASN A 91 -23.36 -0.46 12.53
N SER A 92 -24.54 -1.06 12.40
CA SER A 92 -25.01 -2.18 13.21
C SER A 92 -24.85 -3.55 12.52
N MET A 93 -24.57 -3.58 11.23
CA MET A 93 -24.69 -4.78 10.40
C MET A 93 -23.82 -5.93 10.91
N PHE A 94 -22.57 -5.64 11.30
CA PHE A 94 -21.69 -6.65 11.89
C PHE A 94 -22.28 -7.26 13.16
N SER A 95 -22.88 -6.44 14.03
CA SER A 95 -23.56 -6.92 15.24
C SER A 95 -24.78 -7.78 14.90
N TRP A 96 -25.57 -7.38 13.89
CA TRP A 96 -26.72 -8.16 13.42
C TRP A 96 -26.31 -9.52 12.86
N TYR A 97 -25.23 -9.60 12.08
CA TYR A 97 -24.68 -10.90 11.65
C TYR A 97 -24.14 -11.71 12.84
N ARG A 98 -23.44 -11.07 13.79
CA ARG A 98 -22.87 -11.72 14.97
C ARG A 98 -23.92 -12.29 15.93
N ASN A 99 -25.07 -11.63 16.05
CA ASN A 99 -26.16 -12.00 16.96
C ASN A 99 -27.20 -12.91 16.32
N SER A 100 -27.13 -13.15 15.01
CA SER A 100 -27.96 -14.16 14.35
C SER A 100 -27.70 -15.55 14.93
N ALA A 101 -28.75 -16.38 14.99
CA ALA A 101 -28.64 -17.78 15.41
C ALA A 101 -27.82 -18.59 14.38
N VAL A 102 -28.05 -18.32 13.10
CA VAL A 102 -27.35 -18.93 11.96
C VAL A 102 -27.32 -17.97 10.79
N CYS A 103 -26.21 -17.95 10.07
CA CYS A 103 -26.08 -17.29 8.77
C CYS A 103 -26.15 -18.32 7.65
N TYR A 104 -27.16 -18.21 6.80
CA TYR A 104 -27.26 -18.99 5.57
C TYR A 104 -26.48 -18.26 4.48
N ILE A 105 -25.38 -18.83 4.02
CA ILE A 105 -24.58 -18.32 2.91
C ILE A 105 -25.05 -19.02 1.64
N TYR A 106 -25.75 -18.28 0.79
CA TYR A 106 -26.27 -18.79 -0.48
C TYR A 106 -25.33 -18.40 -1.63
N LEU A 107 -24.78 -19.42 -2.30
CA LEU A 107 -23.84 -19.32 -3.41
C LEU A 107 -24.56 -19.64 -4.72
N GLU A 108 -25.18 -18.62 -5.33
CA GLU A 108 -26.05 -18.79 -6.50
C GLU A 108 -25.32 -19.21 -7.79
N ASP A 109 -23.99 -19.17 -7.80
CA ASP A 109 -23.10 -19.54 -8.90
C ASP A 109 -22.25 -20.79 -8.62
N VAL A 110 -22.59 -21.55 -7.57
CA VAL A 110 -21.96 -22.82 -7.20
C VAL A 110 -22.97 -23.95 -7.34
N VAL A 111 -22.57 -25.09 -7.88
CA VAL A 111 -23.41 -26.29 -7.98
C VAL A 111 -22.66 -27.44 -7.33
N HIS A 112 -23.20 -27.92 -6.21
CA HIS A 112 -22.55 -28.96 -5.42
C HIS A 112 -23.09 -30.35 -5.82
N GLU A 113 -22.20 -31.23 -6.30
CA GLU A 113 -22.52 -32.63 -6.56
C GLU A 113 -22.18 -33.50 -5.33
N GLU A 114 -23.21 -34.02 -4.66
CA GLU A 114 -23.03 -34.95 -3.54
C GLU A 114 -22.25 -36.21 -3.97
N GLY A 115 -21.21 -36.59 -3.21
CA GLY A 115 -20.49 -37.86 -3.38
C GLY A 115 -19.20 -37.80 -4.22
N VAL A 116 -18.85 -36.65 -4.80
CA VAL A 116 -17.53 -36.45 -5.41
C VAL A 116 -16.60 -35.85 -4.36
N GLY A 117 -15.74 -36.67 -3.74
CA GLY A 117 -14.80 -36.26 -2.69
C GLY A 117 -13.68 -35.31 -3.14
N GLN A 118 -13.88 -34.56 -4.23
CA GLN A 118 -12.92 -33.59 -4.75
C GLN A 118 -13.42 -32.16 -4.60
N VAL A 119 -12.43 -31.27 -4.45
CA VAL A 119 -12.52 -29.82 -4.54
C VAL A 119 -13.57 -29.41 -5.57
N ASP A 120 -14.66 -28.81 -5.12
CA ASP A 120 -15.59 -28.17 -6.03
C ASP A 120 -14.88 -26.93 -6.57
N GLN A 121 -14.30 -27.04 -7.78
CA GLN A 121 -13.60 -25.93 -8.43
C GLN A 121 -14.51 -24.69 -8.50
N SER A 122 -15.83 -24.88 -8.57
CA SER A 122 -16.80 -23.78 -8.61
C SER A 122 -16.85 -22.97 -7.30
N LEU A 123 -16.53 -23.56 -6.15
CA LEU A 123 -16.50 -22.84 -4.87
C LEU A 123 -15.43 -21.74 -4.86
N GLY A 124 -14.26 -22.02 -5.44
CA GLY A 124 -13.16 -21.05 -5.54
C GLY A 124 -13.46 -19.86 -6.45
N GLU A 125 -14.37 -20.04 -7.41
CA GLU A 125 -14.79 -19.04 -8.39
C GLU A 125 -16.05 -18.27 -7.97
N ALA A 126 -16.69 -18.68 -6.86
CA ALA A 126 -17.95 -18.10 -6.40
C ALA A 126 -17.81 -16.59 -6.21
N ARG A 127 -18.70 -15.82 -6.87
CA ARG A 127 -18.71 -14.36 -6.81
C ARG A 127 -18.82 -13.85 -5.38
N TRP A 128 -19.47 -14.61 -4.51
CA TRP A 128 -19.65 -14.27 -3.10
C TRP A 128 -18.33 -13.93 -2.39
N PHE A 129 -17.22 -14.66 -2.64
CA PHE A 129 -15.92 -14.38 -2.01
C PHE A 129 -15.27 -13.08 -2.49
N THR A 130 -15.73 -12.53 -3.62
CA THR A 130 -15.20 -11.30 -4.21
C THR A 130 -15.97 -10.04 -3.82
N ARG A 131 -17.10 -10.13 -3.11
CA ARG A 131 -17.91 -8.97 -2.71
C ARG A 131 -17.37 -8.37 -1.40
N GLY A 132 -17.38 -7.04 -1.28
CA GLY A 132 -16.89 -6.35 -0.08
C GLY A 132 -17.69 -6.68 1.18
N TRP A 133 -19.02 -6.54 1.10
CA TRP A 133 -19.93 -6.75 2.23
C TRP A 133 -19.90 -8.18 2.79
N THR A 134 -19.76 -9.19 1.93
CA THR A 134 -19.73 -10.60 2.35
C THR A 134 -18.54 -10.96 3.26
N LEU A 135 -17.53 -10.08 3.41
CA LEU A 135 -16.44 -10.32 4.35
C LEU A 135 -16.93 -10.31 5.80
N GLN A 136 -17.72 -9.30 6.19
CA GLN A 136 -18.27 -9.29 7.54
C GLN A 136 -19.35 -10.36 7.71
N GLU A 137 -20.07 -10.71 6.64
CA GLU A 137 -21.05 -11.80 6.64
C GLU A 137 -20.37 -13.17 6.85
N LEU A 138 -19.11 -13.32 6.42
CA LEU A 138 -18.28 -14.49 6.73
C LEU A 138 -17.75 -14.48 8.17
N LEU A 139 -17.31 -13.31 8.65
CA LEU A 139 -16.52 -13.19 9.88
C LEU A 139 -17.36 -13.02 11.15
N ALA A 140 -18.50 -12.34 11.04
CA ALA A 140 -19.31 -11.96 12.20
C ALA A 140 -20.15 -13.11 12.78
N PRO A 141 -20.87 -13.93 11.98
CA PRO A 141 -21.73 -14.99 12.51
C PRO A 141 -20.94 -16.11 13.19
N ARG A 142 -21.53 -16.71 14.23
CA ARG A 142 -20.94 -17.85 14.95
C ARG A 142 -21.15 -19.18 14.24
N VAL A 143 -22.26 -19.29 13.50
CA VAL A 143 -22.66 -20.48 12.74
C VAL A 143 -22.94 -20.02 11.31
N ARG A 144 -22.26 -20.63 10.34
CA ARG A 144 -22.50 -20.40 8.91
C ARG A 144 -22.78 -21.71 8.23
N GLN A 145 -23.89 -21.78 7.52
CA GLN A 145 -24.24 -22.91 6.68
C GLN A 145 -24.20 -22.46 5.22
N PHE A 146 -23.43 -23.16 4.41
CA PHE A 146 -23.23 -22.84 3.00
C PHE A 146 -24.21 -23.67 2.16
N PHE A 147 -24.87 -23.01 1.23
CA PHE A 147 -25.82 -23.61 0.30
C PHE A 147 -25.43 -23.26 -1.14
N ASP A 148 -25.56 -24.23 -2.04
CA ASP A 148 -25.33 -24.06 -3.47
C ASP A 148 -26.54 -23.42 -4.18
N ALA A 149 -26.49 -23.29 -5.51
CA ALA A 149 -27.55 -22.71 -6.33
C ALA A 149 -28.89 -23.48 -6.29
N ASN A 150 -28.88 -24.75 -5.87
CA ASN A 150 -30.08 -25.58 -5.70
C ASN A 150 -30.60 -25.58 -4.26
N TRP A 151 -30.00 -24.79 -3.37
CA TRP A 151 -30.26 -24.80 -1.93
C TRP A 151 -29.88 -26.13 -1.26
N THR A 152 -28.92 -26.85 -1.84
CA THR A 152 -28.31 -28.05 -1.25
C THR A 152 -27.22 -27.61 -0.29
N MET A 153 -27.19 -28.19 0.91
CA MET A 153 -26.21 -27.83 1.94
C MET A 153 -24.83 -28.36 1.57
N ILE A 154 -23.87 -27.45 1.38
CA ILE A 154 -22.45 -27.75 1.11
C ILE A 154 -21.73 -28.10 2.41
N GLY A 155 -22.02 -27.37 3.49
CA GLY A 155 -21.41 -27.64 4.79
C GLY A 155 -21.55 -26.49 5.78
N GLU A 156 -20.96 -26.68 6.98
CA GLU A 156 -21.08 -25.73 8.09
C GLU A 156 -19.71 -25.32 8.65
N ILE A 157 -19.57 -24.03 8.99
CA ILE A 157 -18.45 -23.50 9.78
C ILE A 157 -18.98 -22.92 11.09
N SER A 158 -18.74 -23.63 12.20
CA SER A 158 -19.14 -23.23 13.55
C SER A 158 -18.11 -23.60 14.62
N LYS A 159 -18.13 -22.91 15.76
CA LYS A 159 -17.22 -23.20 16.88
C LYS A 159 -17.37 -24.64 17.42
N ASN A 160 -18.56 -25.25 17.29
CA ASN A 160 -18.77 -26.64 17.73
C ASN A 160 -17.98 -27.62 16.85
N ARG A 161 -17.98 -27.39 15.53
CA ARG A 161 -17.17 -28.13 14.56
C ARG A 161 -15.67 -27.95 14.76
N TYR A 162 -15.22 -26.87 15.39
CA TYR A 162 -13.79 -26.64 15.68
C TYR A 162 -13.16 -27.78 16.47
N ARG A 163 -13.87 -28.31 17.47
CA ARG A 163 -13.36 -29.38 18.35
C ARG A 163 -13.21 -30.72 17.63
N GLU A 164 -14.04 -30.97 16.62
CA GLU A 164 -13.98 -32.18 15.79
C GLU A 164 -12.69 -32.24 14.95
N HIS A 165 -12.04 -31.10 14.70
CA HIS A 165 -10.82 -31.00 13.88
C HIS A 165 -9.52 -30.87 14.69
N LEU A 166 -9.61 -30.97 16.03
CA LEU A 166 -8.46 -30.93 16.93
C LEU A 166 -8.10 -32.33 17.41
N VAL A 167 -6.86 -32.75 17.16
CA VAL A 167 -6.28 -33.98 17.74
C VAL A 167 -5.16 -33.55 18.68
N ASN A 168 -5.24 -33.92 19.96
CA ASN A 168 -4.25 -33.54 20.99
C ASN A 168 -3.95 -32.03 21.10
N GLY A 169 -4.93 -31.17 20.79
CA GLY A 169 -4.77 -29.72 20.86
C GLY A 169 -4.14 -29.05 19.63
N PHE A 170 -3.80 -29.83 18.59
CA PHE A 170 -3.34 -29.33 17.29
C PHE A 170 -4.39 -29.60 16.20
N PHE A 171 -4.44 -28.73 15.19
CA PHE A 171 -5.27 -28.98 14.01
C PHE A 171 -4.73 -30.22 13.29
N ARG A 172 -5.62 -31.12 12.85
CA ARG A 172 -5.29 -32.11 11.80
C ARG A 172 -4.75 -31.29 10.61
N MET A 173 -3.44 -31.37 10.37
CA MET A 173 -2.85 -30.87 9.14
C MET A 173 -3.27 -31.87 8.07
N ASP A 174 -3.85 -31.37 6.98
CA ASP A 174 -4.07 -32.18 5.77
C ASP A 174 -2.68 -32.37 5.11
N THR A 175 -1.76 -33.08 5.78
CA THR A 175 -0.46 -33.43 5.20
C THR A 175 -0.62 -34.65 4.32
N THR A 176 -0.36 -34.48 3.03
CA THR A 176 -0.13 -35.56 2.06
C THR A 176 1.18 -36.32 2.33
N ALA A 177 1.62 -36.43 3.57
CA ALA A 177 2.88 -37.04 3.93
C ALA A 177 2.78 -37.53 5.38
N ASP A 178 2.31 -38.77 5.53
CA ASP A 178 2.79 -39.75 6.49
C ASP A 178 2.34 -41.11 5.96
N GLU A 179 3.25 -41.74 5.21
CA GLU A 179 3.16 -43.15 4.83
C GLU A 179 3.27 -43.98 6.12
N GLU A 180 2.14 -44.35 6.73
CA GLU A 180 1.96 -45.53 7.62
C GLU A 180 0.58 -45.58 8.32
N GLY A 181 -0.39 -44.76 7.92
CA GLY A 181 -1.79 -44.85 8.36
C GLY A 181 -2.69 -45.62 7.39
N ASP A 182 -3.71 -46.31 7.93
CA ASP A 182 -4.73 -47.08 7.21
C ASP A 182 -5.27 -46.34 5.95
N PRO A 183 -5.21 -46.93 4.74
CA PRO A 183 -5.54 -46.25 3.48
C PRO A 183 -7.02 -45.86 3.29
N GLN A 184 -7.91 -46.13 4.25
CA GLN A 184 -9.36 -45.89 4.11
C GLN A 184 -9.90 -44.58 4.71
N GLU A 185 -9.07 -43.76 5.39
CA GLU A 185 -9.53 -42.50 6.04
C GLU A 185 -8.82 -41.22 5.55
N LEU A 186 -8.33 -41.17 4.30
CA LEU A 186 -7.86 -39.93 3.69
C LEU A 186 -9.04 -39.17 3.04
N GLU A 187 -9.94 -38.68 3.90
CA GLU A 187 -11.09 -37.84 3.54
C GLU A 187 -10.65 -36.43 3.08
N GLY A 188 -11.38 -35.87 2.11
CA GLY A 188 -11.07 -34.60 1.45
C GLY A 188 -10.99 -33.36 2.37
N MET A 189 -10.36 -32.31 1.86
CA MET A 189 -10.14 -31.03 2.56
C MET A 189 -11.46 -30.45 3.12
N SER A 190 -11.51 -30.16 4.43
CA SER A 190 -12.69 -29.56 5.09
C SER A 190 -13.12 -28.24 4.44
N LEU A 191 -14.42 -27.91 4.47
CA LEU A 191 -14.97 -26.65 3.93
C LEU A 191 -14.24 -25.41 4.49
N ALA A 192 -13.90 -25.41 5.78
CA ALA A 192 -13.16 -24.29 6.37
C ALA A 192 -11.72 -24.17 5.84
N SER A 193 -11.06 -25.28 5.50
CA SER A 193 -9.76 -25.27 4.83
C SER A 193 -9.88 -24.68 3.42
N GLN A 194 -10.92 -25.05 2.67
CA GLN A 194 -11.21 -24.49 1.34
C GLN A 194 -11.47 -22.97 1.40
N VAL A 195 -12.35 -22.53 2.31
CA VAL A 195 -12.64 -21.10 2.53
C VAL A 195 -11.38 -20.34 2.97
N ALA A 196 -10.54 -20.92 3.81
CA ALA A 196 -9.27 -20.32 4.23
C ALA A 196 -8.30 -20.15 3.04
N GLN A 197 -8.23 -21.14 2.14
CA GLN A 197 -7.41 -21.06 0.93
C GLN A 197 -7.91 -19.97 -0.03
N ILE A 198 -9.21 -19.86 -0.24
CA ILE A 198 -9.83 -18.85 -1.12
C ILE A 198 -9.60 -17.43 -0.58
N THR A 199 -9.85 -17.24 0.72
CA THR A 199 -9.92 -15.91 1.33
C THR A 199 -8.60 -15.44 1.93
N GLY A 200 -7.67 -16.35 2.23
CA GLY A 200 -6.49 -16.07 3.03
C GLY A 200 -6.79 -15.80 4.52
N ILE A 201 -8.02 -16.08 4.98
CA ILE A 201 -8.43 -15.92 6.38
C ILE A 201 -8.06 -17.19 7.14
N PRO A 202 -7.30 -17.11 8.25
CA PRO A 202 -6.93 -18.29 9.03
C PRO A 202 -8.15 -19.05 9.56
N ARG A 203 -8.10 -20.39 9.55
CA ARG A 203 -9.16 -21.26 10.08
C ARG A 203 -9.56 -20.89 11.52
N LYS A 204 -8.59 -20.51 12.35
CA LYS A 204 -8.84 -20.03 13.73
C LYS A 204 -9.82 -18.85 13.75
N VAL A 205 -9.70 -17.90 12.83
CA VAL A 205 -10.62 -16.76 12.70
C VAL A 205 -12.00 -17.25 12.27
N LEU A 206 -12.06 -18.12 11.26
CA LEU A 206 -13.33 -18.67 10.78
C LEU A 206 -14.09 -19.40 11.89
N TYR A 207 -13.42 -20.21 12.72
CA TYR A 207 -14.09 -20.97 13.77
C TYR A 207 -14.35 -20.19 15.07
N ILE A 208 -13.41 -19.34 15.50
CA ILE A 208 -13.44 -18.71 16.83
C ILE A 208 -13.92 -17.25 16.77
N GLY A 209 -13.78 -16.58 15.62
CA GLY A 209 -14.13 -15.16 15.48
C GLY A 209 -13.16 -14.22 16.18
N ASP A 210 -11.92 -14.66 16.47
CA ASP A 210 -10.88 -13.86 17.10
C ASP A 210 -10.22 -12.92 16.07
N LEU A 211 -10.79 -11.73 15.91
CA LEU A 211 -10.26 -10.68 15.02
C LEU A 211 -9.17 -9.84 15.69
N GLY A 212 -9.24 -9.67 17.01
CA GLY A 212 -8.39 -8.74 17.76
C GLY A 212 -6.93 -9.18 17.88
N SER A 213 -6.65 -10.48 17.73
CA SER A 213 -5.27 -10.98 17.69
C SER A 213 -4.53 -10.71 16.37
N PHE A 214 -5.21 -10.16 15.36
CA PHE A 214 -4.63 -9.88 14.05
C PHE A 214 -4.41 -8.39 13.85
N SER A 215 -3.27 -8.08 13.22
CA SER A 215 -2.86 -6.71 12.92
C SER A 215 -3.85 -6.01 11.99
N ALA A 216 -3.80 -4.67 11.97
CA ALA A 216 -4.62 -3.90 11.05
C ALA A 216 -4.32 -4.26 9.58
N ALA A 217 -3.06 -4.43 9.21
CA ALA A 217 -2.67 -4.85 7.86
C ALA A 217 -3.25 -6.22 7.47
N THR A 218 -3.19 -7.20 8.39
CA THR A 218 -3.71 -8.54 8.12
C THR A 218 -5.21 -8.52 7.92
N ARG A 219 -5.95 -7.79 8.77
CA ARG A 219 -7.39 -7.62 8.59
C ARG A 219 -7.74 -6.88 7.29
N MET A 220 -7.00 -5.84 6.93
CA MET A 220 -7.16 -5.14 5.64
C MET A 220 -6.90 -6.08 4.44
N SER A 221 -5.92 -7.00 4.56
CA SER A 221 -5.59 -7.94 3.49
C SER A 221 -6.75 -8.89 3.14
N TRP A 222 -7.63 -9.20 4.09
CA TRP A 222 -8.83 -10.02 3.85
C TRP A 222 -9.86 -9.32 2.96
N ALA A 223 -9.79 -7.98 2.89
CA ALA A 223 -10.64 -7.13 2.05
C ALA A 223 -9.99 -6.75 0.72
N ALA A 224 -8.70 -6.98 0.56
CA ALA A 224 -7.91 -6.37 -0.52
C ALA A 224 -8.28 -6.84 -1.94
N ARG A 225 -8.77 -8.08 -2.07
CA ARG A 225 -9.24 -8.66 -3.34
C ARG A 225 -10.76 -8.55 -3.54
N ARG A 226 -11.46 -7.90 -2.61
CA ARG A 226 -12.91 -7.75 -2.67
C ARG A 226 -13.28 -6.44 -3.37
N ARG A 227 -14.43 -6.45 -4.04
CA ARG A 227 -14.96 -5.36 -4.85
C ARG A 227 -16.29 -4.88 -4.29
N THR A 228 -16.51 -3.58 -4.39
CA THR A 228 -17.76 -2.92 -3.99
C THR A 228 -18.35 -2.16 -5.17
N THR A 229 -19.68 -2.03 -5.19
CA THR A 229 -20.36 -1.27 -6.25
C THR A 229 -20.17 0.23 -6.06
N ARG A 230 -20.33 0.73 -4.83
CA ARG A 230 -19.95 2.08 -4.44
C ARG A 230 -18.52 2.09 -3.94
N ILE A 231 -17.76 3.12 -4.29
CA ILE A 231 -16.36 3.20 -3.90
C ILE A 231 -16.20 3.39 -2.39
N GLU A 232 -17.14 4.07 -1.73
CA GLU A 232 -17.13 4.30 -0.29
C GLU A 232 -17.38 3.03 0.52
N ASP A 233 -18.14 2.08 -0.05
CA ASP A 233 -18.45 0.81 0.62
C ASP A 233 -17.19 -0.01 0.88
N GLN A 234 -16.06 0.24 0.19
CA GLN A 234 -14.77 -0.38 0.50
C GLN A 234 -14.33 -0.08 1.95
N ALA A 235 -14.80 1.04 2.51
CA ALA A 235 -14.58 1.44 3.88
C ALA A 235 -15.73 0.94 4.79
N TYR A 236 -16.98 1.19 4.37
CA TYR A 236 -18.14 0.91 5.19
C TYR A 236 -18.35 -0.59 5.48
N CYS A 237 -17.94 -1.47 4.56
CA CYS A 237 -18.00 -2.91 4.78
C CYS A 237 -16.99 -3.43 5.82
N LEU A 238 -16.06 -2.58 6.29
CA LEU A 238 -15.01 -2.94 7.24
C LEU A 238 -15.26 -2.38 8.65
N LEU A 239 -16.30 -1.56 8.85
CA LEU A 239 -16.54 -0.87 10.13
C LEU A 239 -16.57 -1.84 11.31
N GLY A 240 -17.36 -2.91 11.22
CA GLY A 240 -17.44 -3.90 12.30
C GLY A 240 -16.21 -4.81 12.45
N ILE A 241 -15.41 -5.00 11.38
CA ILE A 241 -14.15 -5.77 11.46
C ILE A 241 -13.10 -5.02 12.28
N PHE A 242 -13.12 -3.69 12.21
CA PHE A 242 -12.26 -2.80 12.97
C PHE A 242 -12.93 -2.23 14.23
N ASP A 243 -14.21 -2.56 14.46
CA ASP A 243 -15.01 -2.09 15.58
C ASP A 243 -15.04 -0.55 15.64
N VAL A 244 -15.23 0.10 14.48
CA VAL A 244 -15.28 1.56 14.35
C VAL A 244 -16.69 2.02 13.96
N HIS A 245 -17.01 3.27 14.31
CA HIS A 245 -18.23 3.94 13.90
C HIS A 245 -17.87 5.27 13.23
N MET A 246 -18.52 5.57 12.09
CA MET A 246 -18.33 6.84 11.40
C MET A 246 -19.56 7.20 10.54
N PRO A 247 -19.84 8.49 10.31
CA PRO A 247 -20.90 8.93 9.41
C PRO A 247 -20.70 8.46 7.96
N LEU A 248 -21.77 7.99 7.33
CA LEU A 248 -21.76 7.60 5.93
C LEU A 248 -21.96 8.81 5.02
N LEU A 249 -20.93 9.16 4.24
CA LEU A 249 -20.97 10.26 3.28
C LEU A 249 -20.78 9.71 1.86
N TYR A 250 -21.86 9.24 1.24
CA TYR A 250 -21.81 8.83 -0.17
C TYR A 250 -21.53 10.04 -1.09
N GLY A 251 -20.53 9.91 -1.96
CA GLY A 251 -20.01 10.99 -2.80
C GLY A 251 -18.62 11.50 -2.39
N GLU A 252 -18.09 11.07 -1.23
CA GLU A 252 -16.74 11.45 -0.80
C GLU A 252 -15.62 10.65 -1.51
N GLY A 253 -15.98 9.59 -2.23
CA GLY A 253 -15.04 8.82 -3.03
C GLY A 253 -14.03 8.03 -2.19
N LYS A 254 -12.75 8.08 -2.57
CA LYS A 254 -11.65 7.38 -1.87
C LYS A 254 -11.41 7.90 -0.44
N HIS A 255 -11.92 9.09 -0.10
CA HIS A 255 -11.77 9.64 1.25
C HIS A 255 -12.48 8.83 2.33
N ALA A 256 -13.53 8.06 1.99
CA ALA A 256 -14.20 7.18 2.94
C ALA A 256 -13.21 6.17 3.56
N PHE A 257 -12.31 5.60 2.73
CA PHE A 257 -11.31 4.63 3.18
C PHE A 257 -10.17 5.28 3.97
N ILE A 258 -9.88 6.56 3.71
CA ILE A 258 -8.99 7.35 4.57
C ILE A 258 -9.61 7.53 5.95
N ARG A 259 -10.86 7.99 6.03
CA ARG A 259 -11.55 8.23 7.31
C ARG A 259 -11.68 6.95 8.13
N LEU A 260 -11.91 5.81 7.49
CA LEU A 260 -11.83 4.51 8.18
C LEU A 260 -10.49 4.32 8.89
N GLN A 261 -9.38 4.58 8.20
CA GLN A 261 -8.04 4.47 8.79
C GLN A 261 -7.80 5.49 9.91
N GLU A 262 -8.34 6.71 9.79
CA GLU A 262 -8.31 7.71 10.85
C GLU A 262 -9.06 7.23 12.11
N GLU A 263 -10.22 6.59 11.96
CA GLU A 263 -10.93 5.99 13.10
C GLU A 263 -10.18 4.79 13.70
N ILE A 264 -9.52 3.97 12.87
CA ILE A 264 -8.68 2.85 13.35
C ILE A 264 -7.52 3.37 14.21
N ILE A 265 -6.86 4.44 13.76
CA ILE A 265 -5.72 5.06 14.44
C ILE A 265 -6.08 5.55 15.85
N LYS A 266 -7.31 6.05 16.04
CA LYS A 266 -7.77 6.52 17.34
C LYS A 266 -7.92 5.40 18.38
N LYS A 267 -8.02 4.12 17.95
CA LYS A 267 -8.23 2.99 18.86
C LYS A 267 -6.93 2.44 19.44
N GLN A 268 -5.94 2.18 18.58
CA GLN A 268 -4.65 1.64 19.02
C GLN A 268 -3.50 2.02 18.07
N PRO A 269 -2.29 2.28 18.61
CA PRO A 269 -1.10 2.43 17.79
C PRO A 269 -0.73 1.09 17.11
N ASP A 270 -0.81 1.05 15.78
CA ASP A 270 -0.46 -0.12 14.97
C ASP A 270 0.27 0.31 13.68
N HIS A 271 1.60 0.21 13.66
CA HIS A 271 2.42 0.57 12.49
C HIS A 271 2.15 -0.32 11.27
N THR A 272 1.51 -1.49 11.43
CA THR A 272 1.15 -2.34 10.31
C THR A 272 0.17 -1.64 9.35
N LEU A 273 -0.63 -0.68 9.84
CA LEU A 273 -1.53 0.10 9.01
C LEU A 273 -0.80 0.87 7.89
N PHE A 274 0.48 1.20 8.07
CA PHE A 274 1.31 1.91 7.08
C PHE A 274 2.09 0.96 6.15
N ALA A 275 1.99 -0.35 6.36
CA ALA A 275 2.73 -1.40 5.66
C ALA A 275 2.15 -1.81 4.28
N TRP A 276 1.32 -0.97 3.68
CA TRP A 276 0.69 -1.20 2.38
C TRP A 276 1.66 -0.95 1.20
N ARG A 277 1.33 -1.44 0.00
CA ARG A 277 2.11 -1.24 -1.23
C ARG A 277 1.54 -0.15 -2.13
N SER A 278 2.40 0.68 -2.72
CA SER A 278 2.00 1.67 -3.71
C SER A 278 1.97 1.07 -5.12
N GLU A 279 1.13 1.59 -6.01
CA GLU A 279 1.23 1.28 -7.44
C GLU A 279 2.36 2.10 -8.09
N SER A 280 3.19 1.46 -8.90
CA SER A 280 4.07 2.17 -9.85
C SER A 280 3.36 2.22 -11.20
N THR A 281 2.60 3.29 -11.41
CA THR A 281 1.99 3.59 -12.72
C THR A 281 2.88 4.47 -13.59
N SER A 282 4.00 4.95 -13.05
CA SER A 282 4.93 5.88 -13.68
C SER A 282 6.37 5.47 -13.37
N PRO A 283 7.32 5.62 -14.31
CA PRO A 283 8.75 5.44 -14.03
C PRO A 283 9.31 6.45 -13.03
N ALA A 284 8.53 7.50 -12.69
CA ALA A 284 8.89 8.52 -11.71
C ALA A 284 8.19 8.29 -10.36
N PRO A 285 8.91 8.29 -9.21
CA PRO A 285 8.28 8.21 -7.89
C PRO A 285 7.22 9.29 -7.68
N THR A 286 6.06 8.87 -7.17
CA THR A 286 4.97 9.77 -6.79
C THR A 286 4.94 9.96 -5.28
N PHE A 287 4.30 11.04 -4.81
CA PHE A 287 4.16 11.30 -3.38
C PHE A 287 2.72 11.05 -2.92
N SER A 288 2.58 10.53 -1.70
CA SER A 288 1.28 10.37 -1.04
C SER A 288 1.39 10.54 0.48
N GLY A 289 0.24 10.51 1.16
CA GLY A 289 0.21 10.40 2.62
C GLY A 289 0.58 9.00 3.12
N LEU A 290 0.55 8.81 4.44
CA LEU A 290 0.79 7.50 5.06
C LEU A 290 -0.38 6.53 4.96
N LEU A 291 -1.60 7.02 4.84
CA LEU A 291 -2.81 6.17 4.81
C LEU A 291 -3.05 5.67 3.39
N ALA A 292 -3.44 4.41 3.26
CA ALA A 292 -3.60 3.78 1.97
C ALA A 292 -4.85 4.32 1.26
N PRO A 293 -4.83 4.54 -0.06
CA PRO A 293 -6.00 5.03 -0.79
C PRO A 293 -7.07 3.96 -1.01
N SER A 294 -6.75 2.66 -0.82
CA SER A 294 -7.69 1.55 -1.01
C SER A 294 -7.27 0.29 -0.24
N SER A 295 -8.24 -0.59 0.04
CA SER A 295 -7.98 -1.92 0.62
C SER A 295 -7.05 -2.76 -0.24
N TRP A 296 -7.10 -2.61 -1.56
CA TRP A 296 -6.22 -3.27 -2.53
C TRP A 296 -4.73 -3.07 -2.23
N ASN A 297 -4.34 -1.94 -1.64
CA ASN A 297 -2.95 -1.68 -1.30
C ASN A 297 -2.41 -2.67 -0.24
N PHE A 298 -3.28 -3.43 0.41
CA PHE A 298 -2.94 -4.51 1.35
C PHE A 298 -2.96 -5.91 0.70
N ASP A 299 -3.16 -6.02 -0.62
CA ASP A 299 -3.12 -7.30 -1.35
C ASP A 299 -1.67 -7.78 -1.53
N SER A 300 -1.05 -8.22 -0.45
CA SER A 300 0.26 -8.86 -0.49
C SER A 300 0.34 -9.95 0.56
N ASP A 301 1.06 -11.02 0.26
CA ASP A 301 1.36 -12.06 1.25
C ASP A 301 2.14 -11.50 2.43
N HIS A 302 2.84 -10.38 2.22
CA HIS A 302 3.48 -9.64 3.29
C HIS A 302 2.45 -9.17 4.32
N CYS A 303 1.39 -8.46 3.92
CA CYS A 303 0.37 -7.96 4.86
C CYS A 303 -0.33 -9.06 5.68
N ARG A 304 -0.45 -10.28 5.15
CA ARG A 304 -1.11 -11.43 5.81
C ARG A 304 -0.37 -11.95 7.04
N GLY A 305 0.92 -11.65 7.18
CA GLY A 305 1.77 -12.18 8.24
C GLY A 305 2.45 -11.13 9.11
N ILE A 306 2.15 -9.85 8.91
CA ILE A 306 2.76 -8.79 9.72
C ILE A 306 2.07 -8.71 11.08
N LEU A 307 2.88 -8.65 12.13
CA LEU A 307 2.46 -8.47 13.51
C LEU A 307 3.00 -7.12 14.04
N PRO A 308 2.19 -6.35 14.79
CA PRO A 308 2.66 -5.12 15.42
C PRO A 308 3.67 -5.45 16.52
N LYS A 309 4.74 -4.66 16.64
CA LYS A 309 5.50 -4.54 17.89
C LYS A 309 4.83 -3.48 18.76
N GLN A 310 5.24 -3.40 20.04
CA GLN A 310 4.78 -2.35 20.94
C GLN A 310 5.17 -0.98 20.38
N VAL A 311 4.19 -0.08 20.31
CA VAL A 311 4.37 1.33 19.93
C VAL A 311 3.96 2.17 21.14
N ASP A 312 4.91 2.90 21.70
CA ASP A 312 4.72 3.59 22.98
C ASP A 312 3.97 4.93 22.85
N ILE A 313 4.03 5.57 21.67
CA ILE A 313 3.42 6.89 21.43
C ILE A 313 2.23 6.78 20.48
N PRO A 314 1.05 7.29 20.85
CA PRO A 314 -0.10 7.38 19.96
C PRO A 314 0.16 8.21 18.71
N TYR A 315 -0.55 7.89 17.62
CA TYR A 315 -0.55 8.73 16.43
C TYR A 315 -1.64 9.78 16.54
N GLU A 316 -1.38 10.97 16.00
CA GLU A 316 -2.33 12.08 16.05
C GLU A 316 -2.48 12.73 14.68
N MET A 317 -3.74 12.96 14.26
CA MET A 317 -3.99 13.80 13.10
C MET A 317 -3.85 15.27 13.49
N THR A 318 -2.98 15.99 12.77
CA THR A 318 -2.72 17.42 12.99
C THR A 318 -2.96 18.21 11.70
N ASN A 319 -2.97 19.54 11.79
CA ASN A 319 -2.99 20.41 10.61
C ASN A 319 -1.70 20.32 9.75
N LYS A 320 -0.63 19.69 10.25
CA LYS A 320 0.58 19.36 9.48
C LYS A 320 0.54 17.98 8.82
N GLY A 321 -0.48 17.17 9.12
CA GLY A 321 -0.61 15.78 8.70
C GLY A 321 -0.58 14.81 9.88
N LEU A 322 -0.37 13.53 9.59
CA LEU A 322 -0.29 12.48 10.60
C LEU A 322 1.02 12.59 11.35
N HIS A 323 0.95 12.79 12.66
CA HIS A 323 2.08 12.80 13.57
C HIS A 323 2.40 11.40 14.06
N LEU A 324 3.68 11.03 14.02
CA LEU A 324 4.21 9.77 14.51
C LEU A 324 5.64 9.95 15.02
N GLN A 325 6.06 9.05 15.92
CA GLN A 325 7.44 8.97 16.37
C GLN A 325 8.10 7.72 15.77
N VAL A 326 9.07 7.91 14.89
CA VAL A 326 9.75 6.81 14.18
C VAL A 326 11.25 7.06 14.07
N ARG A 327 12.02 6.00 13.87
CA ARG A 327 13.46 6.11 13.55
C ARG A 327 13.59 6.39 12.06
N LEU A 328 14.33 7.44 11.72
CA LEU A 328 14.64 7.79 10.33
C LEU A 328 16.06 7.39 9.97
N VAL A 329 16.22 6.68 8.86
CA VAL A 329 17.51 6.35 8.26
C VAL A 329 17.64 7.09 6.95
N GLU A 330 18.70 7.87 6.74
CA GLU A 330 18.96 8.50 5.45
C GLU A 330 19.14 7.42 4.37
N HIS A 331 18.46 7.58 3.22
CA HIS A 331 18.63 6.69 2.07
C HIS A 331 20.02 6.90 1.47
N ASP A 332 20.30 8.15 1.09
CA ASP A 332 21.61 8.61 0.64
C ASP A 332 22.09 9.79 1.50
N PRO A 333 23.37 9.86 1.87
CA PRO A 333 23.91 10.97 2.66
C PRO A 333 23.63 12.33 2.01
N GLY A 334 22.98 13.22 2.74
CA GLY A 334 22.63 14.57 2.26
C GLY A 334 21.42 14.62 1.33
N SER A 335 20.75 13.49 1.07
CA SER A 335 19.45 13.48 0.39
C SER A 335 18.32 13.96 1.31
N ASP A 336 17.22 14.40 0.71
CA ASP A 336 15.95 14.62 1.40
C ASP A 336 15.11 13.31 1.49
N GLU A 337 15.72 12.14 1.27
CA GLU A 337 15.04 10.84 1.26
C GLU A 337 15.45 9.98 2.47
N PHE A 338 14.45 9.40 3.13
CA PHE A 338 14.62 8.67 4.37
C PHE A 338 13.81 7.37 4.35
N TYR A 339 14.26 6.37 5.10
CA TYR A 339 13.45 5.24 5.51
C TYR A 339 12.93 5.48 6.92
N ALA A 340 11.61 5.50 7.07
CA ALA A 340 10.98 5.43 8.38
C ALA A 340 10.81 3.98 8.79
N ILE A 341 11.50 3.59 9.87
CA ILE A 341 11.42 2.24 10.43
C ILE A 341 10.08 2.07 11.14
N LEU A 342 9.33 1.04 10.73
CA LEU A 342 8.08 0.61 11.35
C LEU A 342 8.36 -0.44 12.43
N ASP A 343 7.79 -0.25 13.61
CA ASP A 343 7.84 -1.22 14.70
C ASP A 343 6.89 -2.40 14.42
N ILE A 344 7.30 -3.29 13.50
CA ILE A 344 6.55 -4.47 13.06
C ILE A 344 7.47 -5.70 12.94
N THR A 345 6.89 -6.89 12.89
CA THR A 345 7.57 -8.17 12.59
C THR A 345 6.77 -8.98 11.57
N HIS A 346 7.33 -10.07 11.05
CA HIS A 346 6.62 -10.98 10.16
C HIS A 346 6.65 -12.43 10.66
N GLN A 347 5.51 -13.11 10.66
CA GLN A 347 5.36 -14.47 11.18
C GLN A 347 6.27 -15.51 10.49
N SER A 348 6.48 -15.36 9.17
CA SER A 348 7.32 -16.30 8.40
C SER A 348 8.83 -16.10 8.61
N ASN A 349 9.23 -14.97 9.19
CA ASN A 349 10.62 -14.68 9.46
C ASN A 349 10.74 -14.06 10.86
N PRO A 350 10.74 -14.90 11.92
CA PRO A 350 10.75 -14.44 13.30
C PRO A 350 12.11 -13.88 13.74
N ARG A 351 13.05 -13.73 12.81
CA ARG A 351 14.32 -13.02 13.03
C ARG A 351 14.03 -11.62 13.56
N LYS A 352 14.44 -11.39 14.80
CA LYS A 352 14.20 -10.12 15.51
C LYS A 352 15.07 -8.99 14.95
N ASP A 353 16.15 -9.35 14.26
CA ASP A 353 17.15 -8.49 13.63
C ASP A 353 16.73 -8.02 12.23
N ILE A 354 15.48 -8.13 11.81
CA ILE A 354 15.01 -7.53 10.56
C ILE A 354 14.11 -6.36 10.89
N TRP A 355 14.40 -5.21 10.29
CA TRP A 355 13.53 -4.05 10.34
C TRP A 355 12.81 -3.85 9.01
N TYR A 356 11.64 -3.23 9.10
CA TYR A 356 10.79 -2.91 7.96
C TYR A 356 10.64 -1.41 7.86
N GLY A 357 10.73 -0.85 6.66
CA GLY A 357 10.61 0.60 6.49
C GLY A 357 9.83 1.02 5.26
N ILE A 358 9.31 2.24 5.36
CA ILE A 358 8.67 2.97 4.25
C ILE A 358 9.58 4.12 3.83
N LYS A 359 9.63 4.39 2.53
CA LYS A 359 10.40 5.50 1.98
C LYS A 359 9.61 6.80 2.14
N LEU A 360 10.23 7.81 2.75
CA LEU A 360 9.70 9.14 2.98
C LEU A 360 10.62 10.18 2.32
N GLY A 361 10.03 11.23 1.76
CA GLY A 361 10.75 12.42 1.32
C GLY A 361 10.43 13.59 2.23
N ARG A 362 11.46 14.32 2.66
CA ARG A 362 11.31 15.55 3.45
C ARG A 362 10.77 16.67 2.57
N LEU A 363 9.70 17.31 3.01
CA LEU A 363 9.05 18.42 2.32
C LEU A 363 9.57 19.78 2.80
N ASP A 364 9.92 19.89 4.08
CA ASP A 364 10.42 21.13 4.67
C ASP A 364 11.45 20.87 5.79
N SER A 365 12.11 21.94 6.24
CA SER A 365 13.04 21.91 7.37
C SER A 365 12.35 21.75 8.73
N CYS A 366 11.02 21.81 8.80
CA CYS A 366 10.24 21.71 10.02
C CYS A 366 9.83 20.26 10.35
N GLY A 367 10.34 19.27 9.59
CA GLY A 367 10.06 17.86 9.81
C GLY A 367 8.73 17.40 9.20
N GLN A 368 8.25 18.06 8.15
CA GLN A 368 7.15 17.57 7.33
C GLN A 368 7.67 16.64 6.23
N TYR A 369 6.98 15.53 6.01
CA TYR A 369 7.37 14.48 5.08
C TYR A 369 6.18 14.06 4.20
N ALA A 370 6.48 13.31 3.15
CA ALA A 370 5.52 12.60 2.31
C ALA A 370 6.03 11.20 1.99
N ARG A 371 5.13 10.24 1.83
CA ARG A 371 5.48 8.87 1.41
C ARG A 371 5.89 8.88 -0.05
N ILE A 372 7.04 8.26 -0.36
CA ILE A 372 7.52 8.05 -1.73
C ILE A 372 6.99 6.70 -2.22
N ASN A 373 6.27 6.74 -3.34
CA ASN A 373 5.71 5.56 -3.99
C ASN A 373 6.64 5.11 -5.11
N THR A 374 7.38 4.02 -4.87
CA THR A 374 8.32 3.42 -5.83
C THR A 374 7.78 2.15 -6.48
N GLY A 375 6.56 1.72 -6.13
CA GLY A 375 5.99 0.42 -6.57
C GLY A 375 6.52 -0.79 -5.80
N GLU A 376 7.59 -0.62 -5.03
CA GLU A 376 8.21 -1.69 -4.25
C GLU A 376 7.44 -1.97 -2.95
N GLN A 377 7.67 -3.17 -2.42
CA GLN A 377 7.20 -3.56 -1.09
C GLN A 377 7.98 -2.79 0.00
N LEU A 378 7.60 -2.98 1.27
CA LEU A 378 8.39 -2.49 2.40
C LEU A 378 9.87 -2.85 2.24
N VAL A 379 10.74 -1.89 2.53
CA VAL A 379 12.19 -2.12 2.61
C VAL A 379 12.46 -3.03 3.79
N ARG A 380 13.33 -4.02 3.60
CA ARG A 380 13.69 -5.02 4.59
C ARG A 380 15.19 -5.13 4.66
N GLU A 381 15.76 -4.81 5.81
CA GLU A 381 17.20 -4.95 6.03
C GLU A 381 17.49 -5.54 7.40
N VAL A 382 18.69 -6.09 7.54
CA VAL A 382 19.20 -6.54 8.84
C VAL A 382 19.50 -5.32 9.69
N GLU A 383 18.99 -5.35 10.91
CA GLU A 383 19.22 -4.36 11.94
C GLU A 383 20.71 -4.36 12.31
N THR A 384 21.28 -3.17 12.30
CA THR A 384 22.69 -2.94 12.64
C THR A 384 22.78 -2.18 13.96
N THR A 385 23.95 -2.21 14.60
CA THR A 385 24.22 -1.37 15.78
C THR A 385 23.97 0.12 15.48
N ARG A 386 24.22 0.54 14.24
CA ARG A 386 23.94 1.90 13.77
C ARG A 386 22.45 2.19 13.78
N THR A 387 21.60 1.33 13.23
CA THR A 387 20.13 1.54 13.21
C THR A 387 19.52 1.51 14.60
N LEU A 388 20.00 0.63 15.49
CA LEU A 388 19.56 0.58 16.90
C LEU A 388 19.90 1.85 17.69
N SER A 389 21.02 2.51 17.34
CA SER A 389 21.44 3.76 17.99
C SER A 389 20.62 4.98 17.57
N ILE A 390 19.83 4.88 16.48
CA ILE A 390 19.00 5.97 15.98
C ILE A 390 17.85 6.19 16.95
N LYS A 391 17.80 7.40 17.52
CA LYS A 391 16.70 7.80 18.38
C LYS A 391 15.43 8.04 17.56
N PRO A 392 14.27 7.59 18.02
CA PRO A 392 12.99 7.96 17.41
C PRO A 392 12.82 9.48 17.38
N THR A 393 12.32 10.00 16.26
CA THR A 393 12.08 11.42 16.02
C THR A 393 10.61 11.65 15.70
N HIS A 394 10.08 12.78 16.14
CA HIS A 394 8.73 13.21 15.78
C HIS A 394 8.72 13.75 14.35
N ILE A 395 7.81 13.22 13.54
CA ILE A 395 7.62 13.64 12.15
C ILE A 395 6.14 13.90 11.88
N TYR A 396 5.87 14.67 10.83
CA TYR A 396 4.53 14.93 10.35
C TYR A 396 4.43 14.50 8.88
N VAL A 397 3.60 13.53 8.55
CA VAL A 397 3.42 13.11 7.16
C VAL A 397 2.15 13.74 6.58
N GLN A 398 2.32 14.56 5.55
CA GLN A 398 1.23 15.27 4.91
C GLN A 398 0.28 14.29 4.22
N HIS A 399 -1.00 14.38 4.56
CA HIS A 399 -2.01 13.46 4.04
C HIS A 399 -2.40 13.76 2.57
N LEU A 400 -2.41 15.05 2.20
CA LEU A 400 -2.98 15.53 0.94
C LEU A 400 -1.97 16.42 0.21
N ILE A 401 -1.32 15.84 -0.81
CA ILE A 401 -0.22 16.49 -1.54
C ILE A 401 -0.81 17.11 -2.80
N ARG A 402 -1.12 18.41 -2.73
CA ARG A 402 -1.77 19.17 -3.82
C ARG A 402 -0.80 19.83 -4.80
N HIS A 403 0.51 19.67 -4.59
CA HIS A 403 1.56 20.34 -5.35
C HIS A 403 2.57 19.32 -5.88
N ASN A 404 3.19 19.62 -7.03
CA ASN A 404 4.34 18.86 -7.49
C ASN A 404 5.42 18.91 -6.42
N SER A 405 5.95 17.74 -6.05
CA SER A 405 6.94 17.64 -4.98
C SER A 405 8.15 18.53 -5.28
N PRO A 406 8.65 19.28 -4.28
CA PRO A 406 9.92 20.01 -4.43
C PRO A 406 11.10 19.08 -4.76
N LEU A 407 10.95 17.78 -4.49
CA LEU A 407 11.98 16.76 -4.70
C LEU A 407 12.20 16.41 -6.18
N TYR A 408 11.19 16.58 -7.04
CA TYR A 408 11.33 16.28 -8.48
C TYR A 408 11.89 17.43 -9.32
N GLY A 409 12.11 18.59 -8.70
CA GLY A 409 12.75 19.77 -9.32
C GLY A 409 14.17 20.05 -8.84
N ARG A 410 14.55 19.58 -7.64
CA ARG A 410 15.87 19.84 -7.03
C ARG A 410 17.03 19.04 -7.62
N ASN A 411 16.76 18.01 -8.41
CA ASN A 411 17.78 17.24 -9.15
C ASN A 411 18.08 17.82 -10.55
N LYS A 412 17.58 19.01 -10.89
CA LYS A 412 18.13 19.79 -12.00
C LYS A 412 18.93 20.94 -11.40
N PRO A 413 20.27 20.95 -11.51
CA PRO A 413 21.05 22.07 -11.00
C PRO A 413 20.56 23.34 -11.69
N SER A 414 20.06 24.32 -10.94
CA SER A 414 19.72 25.65 -11.48
C SER A 414 20.96 26.47 -11.78
N THR A 415 22.12 26.05 -11.27
CA THR A 415 23.41 26.68 -11.52
C THR A 415 24.51 25.64 -11.35
N VAL A 416 25.49 25.64 -12.26
CA VAL A 416 26.72 24.84 -12.13
C VAL A 416 27.87 25.81 -11.84
N VAL A 417 28.54 25.62 -10.70
CA VAL A 417 29.67 26.47 -10.27
C VAL A 417 30.97 25.71 -10.51
N LEU A 418 31.86 26.33 -11.31
CA LEU A 418 33.20 25.81 -11.58
C LEU A 418 34.18 26.45 -10.59
N GLY A 419 34.50 25.71 -9.52
CA GLY A 419 35.52 26.15 -8.56
C GLY A 419 36.92 25.80 -9.05
N CYS A 420 37.76 26.82 -9.22
CA CYS A 420 39.19 26.66 -9.50
C CYS A 420 39.99 27.42 -8.44
N ALA A 421 40.77 26.70 -7.62
CA ALA A 421 41.67 27.31 -6.64
C ALA A 421 43.08 27.40 -7.25
N MET A 422 43.52 28.59 -7.68
CA MET A 422 44.90 28.78 -8.17
C MET A 422 45.46 30.17 -7.83
N GLU A 423 46.67 30.19 -7.24
CA GLU A 423 47.47 31.41 -7.02
C GLU A 423 48.27 31.83 -8.28
N SER A 424 48.49 30.91 -9.23
CA SER A 424 49.47 31.06 -10.34
C SER A 424 48.89 30.99 -11.76
N MET A 425 47.57 30.83 -11.94
CA MET A 425 46.95 30.72 -13.26
C MET A 425 45.58 31.45 -13.31
N SER A 426 45.22 31.99 -14.47
CA SER A 426 43.90 32.57 -14.76
C SER A 426 43.08 31.66 -15.69
N LEU A 427 41.81 31.48 -15.37
CA LEU A 427 40.81 30.72 -16.14
C LEU A 427 39.98 31.67 -17.01
N THR A 428 39.84 31.33 -18.29
CA THR A 428 38.97 32.04 -19.25
C THR A 428 38.08 31.03 -19.98
N VAL A 429 36.77 31.25 -20.02
CA VAL A 429 35.84 30.43 -20.81
C VAL A 429 35.90 30.87 -22.27
N LEU A 430 36.13 29.94 -23.20
CA LEU A 430 36.23 30.23 -24.64
C LEU A 430 34.91 29.98 -25.39
N GLU A 431 34.15 28.96 -24.99
CA GLU A 431 32.89 28.55 -25.65
C GLU A 431 32.06 27.69 -24.68
N ALA A 432 30.74 27.86 -24.62
CA ALA A 432 29.85 27.02 -23.82
C ALA A 432 28.47 26.90 -24.50
N SER A 433 27.81 25.75 -24.32
CA SER A 433 26.43 25.55 -24.80
C SER A 433 25.47 26.51 -24.07
N GLY A 434 24.71 27.35 -24.79
CA GLY A 434 23.77 28.31 -24.18
C GLY A 434 24.39 29.65 -23.80
N SER A 435 25.15 30.26 -24.71
CA SER A 435 26.06 31.42 -24.57
C SER A 435 25.53 32.74 -23.96
N LYS A 436 24.34 32.78 -23.34
CA LYS A 436 23.81 33.97 -22.62
C LYS A 436 23.86 33.87 -21.08
N SER A 437 24.44 32.80 -20.53
CA SER A 437 24.24 32.40 -19.13
C SER A 437 25.50 32.33 -18.25
N TRP A 438 26.63 32.87 -18.69
CA TRP A 438 27.90 32.85 -17.93
C TRP A 438 28.12 34.17 -17.19
N ASP A 439 28.43 34.10 -15.90
CA ASP A 439 28.93 35.24 -15.11
C ASP A 439 30.44 35.07 -14.83
N SER A 440 31.24 36.00 -15.37
CA SER A 440 32.69 36.03 -15.21
C SER A 440 33.18 36.45 -13.83
N GLU A 441 32.35 37.10 -13.02
CA GLU A 441 32.74 37.49 -11.66
C GLU A 441 32.60 36.35 -10.65
N SER A 442 31.53 35.56 -10.78
CA SER A 442 31.22 34.45 -9.85
C SER A 442 31.60 33.05 -10.37
N PHE A 443 32.11 32.94 -11.59
CA PHE A 443 32.40 31.67 -12.27
C PHE A 443 31.19 30.70 -12.32
N THR A 444 29.98 31.25 -12.48
CA THR A 444 28.72 30.50 -12.46
C THR A 444 28.05 30.44 -13.84
N PHE A 445 27.28 29.36 -14.07
CA PHE A 445 26.52 29.17 -15.30
C PHE A 445 25.05 28.80 -15.04
N LEU A 446 24.10 29.44 -15.75
CA LEU A 446 22.65 29.14 -15.73
C LEU A 446 22.26 28.16 -16.87
N PRO A 447 21.83 26.93 -16.59
CA PRO A 447 21.53 25.94 -17.63
C PRO A 447 20.25 26.23 -18.41
N SER A 448 20.29 26.01 -19.74
CA SER A 448 19.09 25.93 -20.59
C SER A 448 18.48 24.53 -20.54
N LYS A 449 17.25 24.38 -21.09
CA LYS A 449 16.39 23.18 -20.95
C LYS A 449 16.92 21.85 -21.51
N ASP A 450 18.10 21.81 -22.16
CA ASP A 450 18.56 20.64 -22.90
C ASP A 450 19.50 19.75 -22.06
N ASP A 451 19.33 18.42 -22.16
CA ASP A 451 19.96 17.39 -21.31
C ASP A 451 21.45 17.09 -21.60
N LEU A 452 22.17 17.98 -22.32
CA LEU A 452 23.59 17.82 -22.66
C LEU A 452 24.36 19.14 -22.46
N PHE A 453 25.40 19.12 -21.60
CA PHE A 453 26.21 20.30 -21.28
C PHE A 453 27.66 20.16 -21.75
N TYR A 454 28.18 21.19 -22.42
CA TYR A 454 29.61 21.27 -22.72
C TYR A 454 30.16 22.69 -22.49
N ALA A 455 31.41 22.76 -22.03
CA ALA A 455 32.19 23.97 -21.91
C ALA A 455 33.60 23.77 -22.43
N ARG A 456 34.13 24.79 -23.10
CA ARG A 456 35.52 24.89 -23.55
C ARG A 456 36.20 25.98 -22.72
N LEU A 457 37.21 25.56 -21.98
CA LEU A 457 37.94 26.36 -21.01
C LEU A 457 39.38 26.56 -21.47
N ALA A 458 39.96 27.73 -21.21
CA ALA A 458 41.37 28.01 -21.41
C ALA A 458 42.03 28.44 -20.10
N PHE A 459 43.16 27.83 -19.79
CA PHE A 459 44.00 28.16 -18.64
C PHE A 459 45.28 28.86 -19.11
N GLN A 460 45.63 29.98 -18.46
CA GLN A 460 46.83 30.75 -18.76
C GLN A 460 47.63 31.03 -17.48
N CYS A 461 48.93 30.73 -17.46
CA CYS A 461 49.80 30.99 -16.31
C CYS A 461 50.06 32.49 -16.10
N LYS A 462 50.12 32.91 -14.83
CA LYS A 462 50.61 34.23 -14.41
C LYS A 462 51.95 34.11 -13.68
N PRO A 463 52.94 34.97 -13.97
CA PRO A 463 52.94 36.01 -15.00
C PRO A 463 53.12 35.42 -16.40
N ASN A 464 52.64 36.15 -17.42
CA ASN A 464 52.64 35.75 -18.82
C ASN A 464 54.08 35.45 -19.31
N LEU A 465 54.51 34.19 -19.23
CA LEU A 465 55.78 33.75 -19.79
C LEU A 465 55.67 33.85 -21.31
N LYS A 466 56.45 34.74 -21.93
CA LYS A 466 56.48 34.90 -23.40
C LYS A 466 56.74 33.53 -24.05
N GLY A 467 55.72 33.00 -24.73
CA GLY A 467 55.79 31.73 -25.47
C GLY A 467 54.99 30.58 -24.88
N SER A 468 54.33 30.71 -23.71
CA SER A 468 53.44 29.66 -23.20
C SER A 468 52.07 29.71 -23.89
N SER A 469 51.76 28.70 -24.70
CA SER A 469 50.43 28.50 -25.29
C SER A 469 49.39 28.21 -24.19
N PRO A 470 48.19 28.81 -24.24
CA PRO A 470 47.14 28.52 -23.27
C PRO A 470 46.72 27.05 -23.36
N LEU A 471 46.60 26.38 -22.22
CA LEU A 471 46.09 25.02 -22.17
C LEU A 471 44.57 25.07 -22.37
N THR A 472 44.09 24.50 -23.47
CA THR A 472 42.66 24.43 -23.77
C THR A 472 42.10 23.08 -23.36
N ILE A 473 41.06 23.09 -22.55
CA ILE A 473 40.40 21.88 -22.03
C ILE A 473 38.93 21.92 -22.42
N GLY A 474 38.43 20.80 -22.92
CA GLY A 474 37.01 20.53 -23.10
C GLY A 474 36.49 19.84 -21.85
N TRP A 475 35.34 20.27 -21.38
CA TRP A 475 34.60 19.64 -20.30
C TRP A 475 33.20 19.30 -20.80
N ILE A 476 32.79 18.04 -20.62
CA ILE A 476 31.46 17.59 -20.98
C ILE A 476 30.82 16.91 -19.78
N VAL A 477 29.57 17.27 -19.52
CA VAL A 477 28.75 16.65 -18.48
C VAL A 477 27.57 15.99 -19.17
N ARG A 478 27.47 14.68 -19.02
CA ARG A 478 26.43 13.85 -19.65
C ARG A 478 25.59 13.18 -18.58
N LYS A 479 24.30 13.04 -18.85
CA LYS A 479 23.41 12.18 -18.09
C LYS A 479 23.57 10.75 -18.60
N ASP A 480 23.93 9.84 -17.70
CA ASP A 480 24.00 8.39 -17.89
C ASP A 480 22.76 7.79 -17.22
N ASP A 481 22.03 6.94 -17.95
CA ASP A 481 20.73 6.41 -17.52
C ASP A 481 20.85 5.41 -16.35
N ILE A 482 22.06 4.92 -16.05
CA ILE A 482 22.31 3.89 -15.03
C ILE A 482 23.06 4.46 -13.82
N GLU A 483 24.01 5.38 -14.05
CA GLU A 483 24.91 5.90 -13.00
C GLU A 483 24.72 7.39 -12.68
N GLY A 484 23.75 8.08 -13.30
CA GLY A 484 23.48 9.49 -13.05
C GLY A 484 24.33 10.45 -13.89
N ILE A 485 24.74 11.61 -13.33
CA ILE A 485 25.48 12.64 -14.08
C ILE A 485 26.98 12.32 -14.07
N LYS A 486 27.61 12.15 -15.25
CA LYS A 486 29.05 11.94 -15.41
C LYS A 486 29.75 13.13 -16.05
N SER A 487 30.88 13.55 -15.49
CA SER A 487 31.73 14.61 -16.02
C SER A 487 33.01 14.04 -16.63
N HIS A 488 33.36 14.45 -17.85
CA HIS A 488 34.61 14.06 -18.51
C HIS A 488 35.40 15.28 -18.97
N LEU A 489 36.72 15.16 -18.98
CA LEU A 489 37.64 16.20 -19.42
C LEU A 489 38.49 15.71 -20.61
N ALA A 490 38.83 16.60 -21.55
CA ALA A 490 39.77 16.33 -22.64
C ALA A 490 40.65 17.54 -22.95
N ILE A 491 41.91 17.34 -23.36
CA ILE A 491 42.71 18.44 -23.94
C ILE A 491 42.24 18.65 -25.37
N LEU A 492 41.93 19.89 -25.72
CA LEU A 492 41.55 20.25 -27.09
C LEU A 492 42.76 20.86 -27.79
N LYS A 493 43.14 20.30 -28.94
CA LYS A 493 44.21 20.85 -29.79
C LYS A 493 43.64 21.85 -30.79
N GLU A 494 42.43 21.57 -31.28
CA GLU A 494 41.69 22.40 -32.23
C GLU A 494 40.30 22.76 -31.69
N LYS A 495 39.70 23.83 -32.24
CA LYS A 495 38.36 24.29 -31.83
C LYS A 495 37.27 23.22 -31.98
N ASN A 496 37.36 22.38 -33.01
CA ASN A 496 36.33 21.40 -33.34
C ASN A 496 36.48 20.06 -32.60
N ASP A 497 37.55 19.88 -31.81
CA ASP A 497 37.77 18.64 -31.06
C ASP A 497 36.64 18.35 -30.06
N LEU A 498 35.91 19.37 -29.61
CA LEU A 498 34.78 19.20 -28.70
C LEU A 498 33.65 18.33 -29.27
N TYR A 499 33.47 18.37 -30.59
CA TYR A 499 32.37 17.72 -31.30
C TYR A 499 32.82 16.51 -32.12
N ARG A 500 34.12 16.17 -32.09
CA ARG A 500 34.66 15.02 -32.81
C ARG A 500 34.34 13.72 -32.04
N PRO A 501 33.81 12.67 -32.71
CA PRO A 501 33.52 11.38 -32.07
C PRO A 501 34.75 10.70 -31.47
N ASN A 502 35.94 11.01 -32.01
CA ASN A 502 37.19 10.34 -31.66
C ASN A 502 37.98 11.08 -30.56
N THR A 503 37.40 12.10 -29.95
CA THR A 503 38.04 12.80 -28.83
C THR A 503 38.07 11.89 -27.62
N LEU A 504 39.27 11.62 -27.11
CA LEU A 504 39.50 10.78 -25.94
C LEU A 504 39.13 11.58 -24.69
N TRP A 505 37.98 11.24 -24.11
CA TRP A 505 37.47 11.81 -22.87
C TRP A 505 37.94 10.96 -21.69
N GLU A 506 38.74 11.54 -20.80
CA GLU A 506 39.33 10.84 -19.66
C GLU A 506 38.79 11.37 -18.32
N ASN A 507 38.81 10.53 -17.28
CA ASN A 507 38.54 10.90 -15.87
C ASN A 507 39.73 11.64 -15.23
N GLY A 508 40.60 12.27 -16.02
CA GLY A 508 41.87 12.88 -15.61
C GLY A 508 42.75 13.13 -16.82
N ILE A 509 43.49 14.23 -16.86
CA ILE A 509 44.32 14.62 -18.00
C ILE A 509 45.78 14.75 -17.56
N ARG A 510 46.70 14.20 -18.37
CA ARG A 510 48.13 14.53 -18.29
C ARG A 510 48.54 15.44 -19.45
N SER A 511 48.96 16.68 -19.16
CA SER A 511 49.58 17.59 -20.13
C SER A 511 50.94 18.06 -19.64
N GLY A 512 52.02 17.53 -20.20
CA GLY A 512 53.39 17.92 -19.81
C GLY A 512 53.66 17.77 -18.31
N MET A 513 53.99 18.88 -17.63
CA MET A 513 54.33 18.93 -16.20
C MET A 513 53.10 18.99 -15.26
N VAL A 514 51.89 19.18 -15.79
CA VAL A 514 50.67 19.35 -14.99
C VAL A 514 49.83 18.08 -15.08
N LYS A 515 49.50 17.51 -13.92
CA LYS A 515 48.48 16.46 -13.81
C LYS A 515 47.18 17.08 -13.33
N ILE A 516 46.15 16.97 -14.15
CA ILE A 516 44.82 17.49 -13.87
C ILE A 516 43.98 16.29 -13.47
N TYR A 517 43.56 16.25 -12.22
CA TYR A 517 42.62 15.25 -11.74
C TYR A 517 41.27 15.93 -11.51
N PRO A 518 40.18 15.51 -12.18
CA PRO A 518 38.86 15.80 -11.67
C PRO A 518 38.75 15.05 -10.35
N GLN A 519 38.76 15.77 -9.23
CA GLN A 519 38.36 15.18 -7.98
C GLN A 519 36.84 15.02 -8.07
N SER A 520 36.35 13.78 -8.01
CA SER A 520 34.92 13.43 -8.07
C SER A 520 34.21 13.83 -6.78
N THR A 521 34.29 15.09 -6.40
CA THR A 521 33.54 15.70 -5.31
C THR A 521 32.66 16.76 -5.94
N TYR A 522 31.54 16.29 -6.49
CA TYR A 522 30.39 17.16 -6.65
C TYR A 522 29.61 17.11 -5.34
N HIS A 523 29.27 18.27 -4.81
CA HIS A 523 28.35 18.38 -3.70
C HIS A 523 27.20 19.27 -4.14
N ILE A 524 25.98 18.80 -3.90
CA ILE A 524 24.79 19.62 -4.09
C ILE A 524 24.60 20.37 -2.78
N ARG A 525 24.78 21.69 -2.81
CA ARG A 525 24.54 22.56 -1.66
C ARG A 525 23.53 23.62 -2.07
N ASP A 526 22.42 23.70 -1.34
CA ASP A 526 21.37 24.70 -1.56
C ASP A 526 20.81 24.78 -3.01
N GLY A 527 20.86 23.68 -3.77
CA GLY A 527 20.37 23.59 -5.15
C GLY A 527 21.41 23.87 -6.25
N GLU A 528 22.67 24.11 -5.86
CA GLU A 528 23.79 24.32 -6.78
C GLU A 528 24.66 23.08 -6.87
N MET A 529 25.01 22.65 -8.10
CA MET A 529 26.01 21.60 -8.30
C MET A 529 27.38 22.27 -8.35
N VAL A 530 28.16 22.08 -7.28
CA VAL A 530 29.54 22.57 -7.22
C VAL A 530 30.46 21.47 -7.73
N ALA A 531 31.07 21.67 -8.90
CA ALA A 531 32.08 20.77 -9.43
C ALA A 531 33.46 21.41 -9.22
N MET A 532 34.30 20.77 -8.40
CA MET A 532 35.64 21.27 -8.10
C MET A 532 36.67 20.61 -9.04
N ILE A 533 37.38 21.42 -9.83
CA ILE A 533 38.53 20.95 -10.61
C ILE A 533 39.79 21.28 -9.81
N ALA A 534 40.38 20.27 -9.17
CA ALA A 534 41.65 20.42 -8.47
C ALA A 534 42.81 20.33 -9.47
N LEU A 535 43.50 21.46 -9.68
CA LEU A 535 44.73 21.51 -10.47
C LEU A 535 45.90 21.39 -9.49
N HIS A 536 46.70 20.34 -9.62
CA HIS A 536 47.90 20.16 -8.80
C HIS A 536 49.13 20.53 -9.62
N ASP A 537 49.83 21.56 -9.19
CA ASP A 537 51.12 21.95 -9.74
C ASP A 537 52.20 21.01 -9.15
N GLN A 538 52.70 20.05 -9.93
CA GLN A 538 53.95 19.38 -9.57
C GLN A 538 55.11 20.23 -10.09
N ILE A 539 55.41 21.33 -9.38
CA ILE A 539 56.73 21.94 -9.52
C ILE A 539 57.75 20.91 -9.03
N ILE A 540 58.66 20.57 -9.94
CA ILE A 540 59.83 19.75 -9.71
C ILE A 540 60.65 20.38 -8.57
N LEU A 541 60.56 19.82 -7.36
CA LEU A 541 61.65 19.92 -6.38
C LEU A 541 62.82 19.03 -6.87
N LYS A 542 63.58 19.52 -7.84
CA LYS A 542 64.94 19.06 -8.17
C LYS A 542 65.77 20.22 -8.72
N LYS A 543 66.18 21.16 -7.86
CA LYS A 543 67.51 21.22 -7.23
C LYS A 543 67.62 22.51 -6.43
#